data_AF-A0A4R7ES87-F1
#
_entry.id   AF-A0A4R7ES87-F1
#
_cell.length_a   1.000
_cell.length_b   1.000
_cell.length_c   1.000
_cell.angle_alpha   90.00
_cell.angle_beta   90.00
_cell.angle_gamma   90.00
#
_symmetry.space_group_name_H-M   'P 1'
#
loop_
_entity.id
_entity.type
_entity.pdbx_description
1 polymer ?
#
loop_
_entity_poly.entity_id
_entity_poly.type
_entity_poly.pdbx_seq_one_letter_code
_entity_poly.pdbx_strand_id
1 'polypeptide(L)'
;MRKQCSLIIGTVLVIGGVISGFKKYETLRLEQYKLISDKCLTYDLPSLHANENGGDWIKVPFTGKTYVGFKQAIGIRESYGLYDIVNPYGYMGKYQFGKTALKAIGVIDTKEFLRDPLLQEKAFDALLAKNKWILKDEIQKFVGKTIAGISITESGILAAAHLGGAGSVKKFLYSGGQSRFRDGFGTSIGTYLKKFGGFDTSKIEAKQNPVVLL
;
A
#
# COMPACT_ATOMS: atom_id res chain seq x y z
N MET A 1 45.13 -0.57 42.17
CA MET A 1 43.93 -1.46 42.13
C MET A 1 42.58 -0.74 42.02
N ARG A 2 42.43 0.55 42.41
CA ARG A 2 41.13 1.26 42.34
C ARG A 2 40.65 1.71 40.94
N LYS A 3 41.55 1.89 39.96
CA LYS A 3 41.19 2.43 38.62
C LYS A 3 40.55 1.41 37.68
N GLN A 4 40.84 0.12 37.84
CA GLN A 4 40.27 -0.94 36.99
C GLN A 4 38.82 -1.28 37.37
N CYS A 5 38.46 -1.22 38.67
CA CYS A 5 37.07 -1.45 39.11
C CYS A 5 36.09 -0.36 38.64
N SER A 6 36.52 0.90 38.58
CA SER A 6 35.67 2.01 38.13
C SER A 6 35.30 1.92 36.64
N LEU A 7 36.19 1.38 35.81
CA LEU A 7 35.97 1.18 34.38
C LEU A 7 34.94 0.06 34.11
N ILE A 8 35.03 -1.04 34.88
CA ILE A 8 34.10 -2.18 34.77
C ILE A 8 32.69 -1.75 35.18
N ILE A 9 32.55 -1.01 36.29
CA ILE A 9 31.26 -0.48 36.76
C ILE A 9 30.63 0.47 35.73
N GLY A 10 31.44 1.36 35.13
CA GLY A 10 30.98 2.25 34.07
C GLY A 10 30.49 1.51 32.83
N THR A 11 31.17 0.43 32.43
CA THR A 11 30.79 -0.37 31.25
C THR A 11 29.48 -1.15 31.48
N VAL A 12 29.27 -1.68 32.69
CA VAL A 12 28.03 -2.37 33.07
C VAL A 12 26.82 -1.43 33.09
N LEU A 13 26.99 -0.18 33.53
CA LEU A 13 25.91 0.82 33.53
C LEU A 13 25.49 1.24 32.10
N VAL A 14 26.44 1.36 31.17
CA VAL A 14 26.13 1.67 29.77
C VAL A 14 25.40 0.50 29.10
N ILE A 15 25.84 -0.74 29.32
CA ILE A 15 25.17 -1.93 28.76
C ILE A 15 23.76 -2.09 29.37
N GLY A 16 23.60 -1.90 30.69
CA GLY A 16 22.30 -1.95 31.35
C GLY A 16 21.33 -0.87 30.88
N GLY A 17 21.82 0.35 30.61
CA GLY A 17 21.04 1.44 30.04
C GLY A 17 20.53 1.15 28.62
N VAL A 18 21.37 0.53 27.77
CA VAL A 18 20.98 0.14 26.40
C VAL A 18 19.91 -0.95 26.40
N ILE A 19 19.95 -1.90 27.34
CA ILE A 19 18.93 -2.96 27.46
C ILE A 19 17.60 -2.40 28.01
N SER A 20 17.65 -1.43 28.93
CA SER A 20 16.44 -0.78 29.47
C SER A 20 15.75 0.16 28.47
N GLY A 21 16.49 0.67 27.47
CA GLY A 21 15.97 1.52 26.40
C GLY A 21 15.14 0.80 25.33
N PHE A 22 15.18 -0.53 25.27
CA PHE A 22 14.22 -1.31 24.49
C PHE A 22 12.88 -1.34 25.24
N LYS A 23 12.09 -0.28 25.07
CA LYS A 23 10.64 -0.38 25.31
C LYS A 23 10.15 -1.59 24.52
N LYS A 24 9.73 -2.62 25.24
CA LYS A 24 9.01 -3.77 24.70
C LYS A 24 7.86 -3.21 23.88
N TYR A 25 8.02 -3.18 22.56
CA TYR A 25 6.92 -2.87 21.67
C TYR A 25 5.94 -4.01 21.93
N GLU A 26 4.83 -3.71 22.59
CA GLU A 26 3.68 -4.60 22.61
C GLU A 26 3.44 -4.96 21.15
N THR A 27 3.80 -6.18 20.78
CA THR A 27 3.34 -6.78 19.54
C THR A 27 1.83 -6.72 19.65
N LEU A 28 1.21 -5.70 19.03
CA LEU A 28 -0.24 -5.58 18.92
C LEU A 28 -0.72 -6.95 18.46
N ARG A 29 -1.28 -7.71 19.39
CA ARG A 29 -1.72 -9.07 19.16
C ARG A 29 -2.77 -8.96 18.07
N LEU A 30 -2.45 -9.47 16.88
CA LEU A 30 -3.38 -9.54 15.74
C LEU A 30 -4.67 -10.30 16.08
N GLU A 31 -4.69 -11.01 17.22
CA GLU A 31 -5.89 -11.64 17.80
C GLU A 31 -7.09 -10.69 17.94
N GLN A 32 -6.91 -9.41 18.26
CA GLN A 32 -8.05 -8.47 18.40
C GLN A 32 -8.60 -7.97 17.04
N TYR A 33 -7.86 -8.16 15.95
CA TYR A 33 -8.29 -7.88 14.57
C TYR A 33 -8.63 -9.16 13.80
N LYS A 34 -8.60 -10.30 14.49
CA LYS A 34 -9.10 -11.58 13.97
C LYS A 34 -10.61 -11.44 13.94
N LEU A 35 -11.14 -11.12 12.76
CA LEU A 35 -12.56 -11.26 12.47
C LEU A 35 -12.88 -12.75 12.62
N ILE A 36 -13.27 -13.18 13.82
CA ILE A 36 -14.02 -14.42 13.99
C ILE A 36 -15.39 -14.08 13.42
N SER A 37 -15.54 -14.29 12.11
CA SER A 37 -16.87 -14.35 11.53
C SER A 37 -17.57 -15.54 12.16
N ASP A 38 -18.72 -15.34 12.81
CA ASP A 38 -19.56 -16.43 13.33
C ASP A 38 -20.09 -17.34 12.20
N LYS A 39 -19.86 -16.95 10.94
CA LYS A 39 -19.94 -17.84 9.79
C LYS A 39 -18.56 -18.34 9.43
N CYS A 40 -18.37 -19.66 9.53
CA CYS A 40 -17.24 -20.33 8.91
C CYS A 40 -17.20 -19.94 7.43
N LEU A 41 -16.19 -19.16 7.02
CA LEU A 41 -15.84 -19.01 5.62
C LEU A 41 -15.17 -20.31 5.17
N THR A 42 -16.00 -21.30 4.87
CA THR A 42 -15.58 -22.55 4.24
C THR A 42 -15.10 -22.25 2.83
N TYR A 43 -13.81 -22.39 2.61
CA TYR A 43 -13.23 -22.49 1.27
C TYR A 43 -12.59 -23.86 1.14
N ASP A 44 -13.24 -24.75 0.39
CA ASP A 44 -12.63 -26.02 -0.01
C ASP A 44 -11.52 -25.70 -1.01
N LEU A 45 -10.27 -25.90 -0.58
CA LEU A 45 -9.08 -25.64 -1.38
C LEU A 45 -8.71 -26.92 -2.14
N PRO A 46 -8.92 -27.02 -3.47
CA PRO A 46 -8.48 -28.18 -4.22
C PRO A 46 -6.96 -28.08 -4.44
N SER A 47 -6.27 -29.19 -4.26
CA SER A 47 -4.83 -29.32 -4.47
C SER A 47 -4.42 -28.93 -5.89
N LEU A 48 -3.19 -28.42 -6.03
CA LEU A 48 -2.57 -27.85 -7.24
C LEU A 48 -2.51 -28.78 -8.48
N HIS A 49 -3.06 -29.98 -8.41
CA HIS A 49 -3.03 -30.97 -9.47
C HIS A 49 -4.40 -31.66 -9.57
N ALA A 50 -5.37 -31.03 -10.24
CA ALA A 50 -6.59 -31.69 -10.66
C ALA A 50 -6.66 -31.66 -12.19
N ASN A 51 -6.70 -32.87 -12.75
CA ASN A 51 -6.61 -33.20 -14.17
C ASN A 51 -7.63 -32.45 -15.03
N GLU A 52 -7.14 -32.03 -16.19
CA GLU A 52 -7.88 -31.80 -17.42
C GLU A 52 -8.90 -32.93 -17.68
N ASN A 53 -10.20 -32.63 -17.57
CA ASN A 53 -11.31 -33.11 -18.43
C ASN A 53 -12.68 -32.88 -17.77
N GLY A 54 -13.47 -31.96 -18.35
CA GLY A 54 -14.94 -32.01 -18.35
C GLY A 54 -15.67 -31.62 -17.05
N GLY A 55 -16.17 -30.39 -17.01
CA GLY A 55 -17.13 -29.92 -16.01
C GLY A 55 -16.96 -28.43 -15.77
N ASP A 56 -18.06 -27.66 -15.81
CA ASP A 56 -18.08 -26.20 -15.70
C ASP A 56 -17.38 -25.76 -14.39
N TRP A 57 -16.10 -25.42 -14.54
CA TRP A 57 -15.19 -25.12 -13.45
C TRP A 57 -15.43 -23.68 -13.05
N ILE A 58 -15.67 -23.46 -11.76
CA ILE A 58 -15.61 -22.11 -11.19
C ILE A 58 -14.21 -21.57 -11.52
N LYS A 59 -14.17 -20.65 -12.49
CA LYS A 59 -13.03 -19.79 -12.78
C LYS A 59 -12.75 -18.99 -11.53
N VAL A 60 -11.98 -19.54 -10.59
CA VAL A 60 -11.36 -18.72 -9.55
C VAL A 60 -10.60 -17.66 -10.32
N PRO A 61 -10.96 -16.36 -10.22
CA PRO A 61 -10.33 -15.38 -11.06
C PRO A 61 -8.88 -15.29 -10.61
N PHE A 62 -7.98 -15.88 -11.40
CA PHE A 62 -6.58 -15.55 -11.32
C PHE A 62 -6.50 -14.08 -11.70
N THR A 63 -6.55 -13.21 -10.69
CA THR A 63 -6.58 -11.76 -10.91
C THR A 63 -5.29 -11.30 -11.59
N GLY A 64 -4.21 -12.08 -11.49
CA GLY A 64 -2.99 -11.95 -12.28
C GLY A 64 -2.52 -10.51 -12.37
N LYS A 65 -2.24 -10.05 -13.59
CA LYS A 65 -1.90 -8.66 -13.89
C LYS A 65 -3.10 -7.84 -14.37
N THR A 66 -4.33 -8.21 -14.01
CA THR A 66 -5.52 -7.40 -14.34
C THR A 66 -5.67 -6.18 -13.41
N TYR A 67 -6.56 -5.25 -13.76
CA TYR A 67 -6.92 -4.14 -12.88
C TYR A 67 -7.46 -4.59 -11.51
N VAL A 68 -8.25 -5.67 -11.47
CA VAL A 68 -8.72 -6.24 -10.20
C VAL A 68 -7.53 -6.74 -9.37
N GLY A 69 -6.56 -7.40 -10.01
CA GLY A 69 -5.33 -7.84 -9.37
C GLY A 69 -4.51 -6.68 -8.81
N PHE A 70 -4.46 -5.56 -9.52
CA PHE A 70 -3.81 -4.34 -9.06
C PHE A 70 -4.43 -3.81 -7.76
N LYS A 71 -5.77 -3.68 -7.72
CA LYS A 71 -6.51 -3.26 -6.53
C LYS A 71 -6.26 -4.20 -5.35
N GLN A 72 -6.35 -5.50 -5.57
CA GLN A 72 -6.12 -6.49 -4.50
C GLN A 72 -4.68 -6.48 -3.99
N ALA A 73 -3.69 -6.38 -4.89
CA ALA A 73 -2.28 -6.33 -4.50
C ALA A 73 -1.98 -5.11 -3.62
N ILE A 74 -2.54 -3.95 -3.94
CA ILE A 74 -2.39 -2.74 -3.12
C ILE A 74 -3.16 -2.90 -1.81
N GLY A 75 -4.43 -3.31 -1.84
CA GLY A 75 -5.22 -3.52 -0.62
C GLY A 75 -4.53 -4.47 0.37
N ILE A 76 -3.95 -5.58 -0.12
CA ILE A 76 -3.18 -6.51 0.72
C ILE A 76 -1.94 -5.83 1.30
N ARG A 77 -1.20 -5.06 0.51
CA ARG A 77 0.01 -4.36 0.97
C ARG A 77 -0.29 -3.31 2.03
N GLU A 78 -1.40 -2.61 1.90
CA GLU A 78 -1.79 -1.48 2.73
C GLU A 78 -2.45 -1.95 4.05
N SER A 79 -3.32 -2.96 3.99
CA SER A 79 -4.22 -3.32 5.11
C SER A 79 -4.50 -4.81 5.27
N TYR A 80 -3.86 -5.68 4.48
CA TYR A 80 -4.30 -7.07 4.31
C TYR A 80 -5.73 -7.21 3.75
N GLY A 81 -6.27 -6.16 3.12
CA GLY A 81 -7.62 -6.14 2.56
C GLY A 81 -8.71 -5.71 3.54
N LEU A 82 -8.36 -5.26 4.75
CA LEU A 82 -9.31 -4.88 5.81
C LEU A 82 -9.84 -3.45 5.61
N TYR A 83 -11.17 -3.30 5.58
CA TYR A 83 -11.82 -2.01 5.31
C TYR A 83 -12.01 -1.14 6.56
N ASP A 84 -11.94 -1.69 7.76
CA ASP A 84 -12.33 -1.05 9.02
C ASP A 84 -11.15 -0.68 9.91
N ILE A 85 -9.93 -0.63 9.36
CA ILE A 85 -8.71 -0.35 10.11
C ILE A 85 -8.25 1.10 9.96
N VAL A 86 -7.60 1.62 11.01
CA VAL A 86 -6.90 2.91 10.99
C VAL A 86 -5.52 2.71 11.59
N ASN A 87 -4.48 3.12 10.88
CA ASN A 87 -3.10 3.01 11.39
C ASN A 87 -2.74 4.17 12.34
N PRO A 88 -1.60 4.09 13.05
CA PRO A 88 -1.17 5.13 13.99
C PRO A 88 -0.96 6.53 13.37
N TYR A 89 -0.75 6.61 12.06
CA TYR A 89 -0.62 7.88 11.32
C TYR A 89 -1.98 8.42 10.82
N GLY A 90 -3.08 7.74 11.14
CA GLY A 90 -4.44 8.15 10.79
C GLY A 90 -4.86 7.82 9.37
N TYR A 91 -4.14 6.94 8.66
CA TYR A 91 -4.57 6.42 7.38
C TYR A 91 -5.56 5.28 7.58
N MET A 92 -6.59 5.21 6.74
CA MET A 92 -7.78 4.42 7.03
C MET A 92 -8.25 3.56 5.87
N GLY A 93 -8.85 2.43 6.21
CA GLY A 93 -9.47 1.49 5.30
C GLY A 93 -8.51 0.64 4.49
N LYS A 94 -9.07 -0.08 3.52
CA LYS A 94 -8.39 -1.11 2.73
C LYS A 94 -7.14 -0.58 2.03
N TYR A 95 -7.22 0.65 1.56
CA TYR A 95 -6.14 1.29 0.80
C TYR A 95 -5.33 2.28 1.63
N GLN A 96 -5.54 2.32 2.96
CA GLN A 96 -4.86 3.25 3.87
C GLN A 96 -4.89 4.68 3.34
N PHE A 97 -6.08 5.26 3.22
CA PHE A 97 -6.28 6.62 2.75
C PHE A 97 -5.95 7.65 3.82
N GLY A 98 -5.24 8.72 3.45
CA GLY A 98 -5.09 9.91 4.27
C GLY A 98 -6.27 10.89 4.09
N LYS A 99 -6.63 11.63 5.15
CA LYS A 99 -7.74 12.61 5.11
C LYS A 99 -7.63 13.63 3.98
N THR A 100 -6.42 14.11 3.69
CA THR A 100 -6.17 15.05 2.59
C THR A 100 -6.47 14.43 1.22
N ALA A 101 -6.12 13.17 1.02
CA ALA A 101 -6.39 12.46 -0.23
C ALA A 101 -7.89 12.23 -0.42
N LEU A 102 -8.62 11.84 0.64
CA LEU A 102 -10.08 11.71 0.63
C LEU A 102 -10.76 13.03 0.28
N LYS A 103 -10.37 14.12 0.92
CA LYS A 103 -10.91 15.46 0.62
C LYS A 103 -10.66 15.86 -0.84
N ALA A 104 -9.51 15.49 -1.41
CA ALA A 104 -9.17 15.81 -2.79
C ALA A 104 -10.05 15.10 -3.84
N ILE A 105 -10.82 14.08 -3.44
CA ILE A 105 -11.78 13.34 -4.27
C ILE A 105 -13.23 13.45 -3.75
N GLY A 106 -13.50 14.42 -2.87
CA GLY A 106 -14.84 14.75 -2.41
C GLY A 106 -15.35 13.95 -1.20
N VAL A 107 -14.54 13.07 -0.61
CA VAL A 107 -14.92 12.32 0.59
C VAL A 107 -14.51 13.12 1.83
N ILE A 108 -15.51 13.59 2.60
CA ILE A 108 -15.30 14.44 3.78
C ILE A 108 -15.56 13.66 5.07
N ASP A 109 -16.63 12.85 5.12
CA ASP A 109 -16.97 12.06 6.30
C ASP A 109 -16.12 10.78 6.38
N THR A 110 -15.09 10.82 7.21
CA THR A 110 -14.19 9.67 7.43
C THR A 110 -14.84 8.51 8.18
N LYS A 111 -15.90 8.78 8.97
CA LYS A 111 -16.62 7.72 9.71
C LYS A 111 -17.51 6.93 8.77
N GLU A 112 -18.22 7.63 7.88
CA GLU A 112 -18.97 7.01 6.78
C GLU A 112 -18.03 6.21 5.87
N PHE A 113 -16.92 6.82 5.44
CA PHE A 113 -15.90 6.16 4.63
C PHE A 113 -15.42 4.82 5.19
N LEU A 114 -15.16 4.75 6.50
CA LEU A 114 -14.70 3.51 7.15
C LEU A 114 -15.77 2.43 7.22
N ARG A 115 -17.06 2.80 7.24
CA ARG A 115 -18.18 1.86 7.34
C ARG A 115 -18.69 1.38 6.00
N ASP A 116 -18.31 2.03 4.91
CA ASP A 116 -18.76 1.71 3.56
C ASP A 116 -17.59 1.20 2.68
N PRO A 117 -17.42 -0.14 2.55
CA PRO A 117 -16.43 -0.73 1.65
C PRO A 117 -16.56 -0.29 0.19
N LEU A 118 -17.79 -0.07 -0.30
CA LEU A 118 -18.02 0.35 -1.68
C LEU A 118 -17.51 1.78 -1.89
N LEU A 119 -17.74 2.67 -0.92
CA LEU A 119 -17.18 4.02 -0.93
C LEU A 119 -15.64 4.00 -0.97
N GLN A 120 -14.98 3.06 -0.27
CA GLN A 120 -13.52 2.91 -0.34
C GLN A 120 -13.03 2.45 -1.72
N GLU A 121 -13.74 1.52 -2.36
CA GLU A 121 -13.43 1.07 -3.72
C GLU A 121 -13.59 2.20 -4.74
N LYS A 122 -14.72 2.94 -4.67
CA LYS A 122 -14.97 4.11 -5.53
C LYS A 122 -13.92 5.22 -5.30
N ALA A 123 -13.53 5.45 -4.05
CA ALA A 123 -12.49 6.41 -3.70
C ALA A 123 -11.12 6.05 -4.27
N PHE A 124 -10.77 4.76 -4.25
CA PHE A 124 -9.56 4.26 -4.88
C PHE A 124 -9.56 4.49 -6.39
N ASP A 125 -10.64 4.14 -7.07
CA ASP A 125 -10.79 4.36 -8.51
C ASP A 125 -10.70 5.87 -8.85
N ALA A 126 -11.35 6.74 -8.06
CA ALA A 126 -11.29 8.20 -8.23
C ALA A 126 -9.89 8.78 -8.03
N LEU A 127 -9.16 8.34 -6.99
CA LEU A 127 -7.80 8.80 -6.74
C LEU A 127 -6.84 8.37 -7.86
N LEU A 128 -6.98 7.16 -8.37
CA LEU A 128 -6.19 6.68 -9.51
C LEU A 128 -6.47 7.50 -10.77
N ALA A 129 -7.74 7.78 -11.08
CA ALA A 129 -8.13 8.63 -12.21
C ALA A 129 -7.51 10.03 -12.11
N LYS A 130 -7.53 10.62 -10.90
CA LYS A 130 -6.90 11.92 -10.61
C LYS A 130 -5.40 11.89 -10.81
N ASN A 131 -4.72 10.90 -10.22
CA ASN A 131 -3.28 10.75 -10.36
C ASN A 131 -2.87 10.49 -11.81
N LYS A 132 -3.63 9.69 -12.56
CA LYS A 132 -3.40 9.46 -13.99
C LYS A 132 -3.48 10.75 -14.81
N TRP A 133 -4.44 11.63 -14.49
CA TRP A 133 -4.52 12.94 -15.12
C TRP A 133 -3.32 13.85 -14.77
N ILE A 134 -2.93 13.91 -13.49
CA ILE A 134 -1.79 14.75 -13.02
C ILE A 134 -0.46 14.29 -13.63
N LEU A 135 -0.31 12.98 -13.84
CA LEU A 135 0.93 12.32 -14.26
C LEU A 135 0.93 11.93 -15.75
N LYS A 136 -0.03 12.39 -16.55
CA LYS A 136 -0.18 11.99 -17.96
C LYS A 136 1.11 12.18 -18.77
N ASP A 137 1.82 13.29 -18.56
CA ASP A 137 3.05 13.63 -19.28
C ASP A 137 4.21 12.73 -18.80
N GLU A 138 4.26 12.42 -17.50
CA GLU A 138 5.25 11.50 -16.96
C GLU A 138 5.01 10.05 -17.41
N ILE A 139 3.75 9.62 -17.49
CA ILE A 139 3.37 8.32 -18.02
C ILE A 139 3.85 8.21 -19.46
N GLN A 140 3.51 9.18 -20.32
CA GLN A 140 3.95 9.21 -21.71
C GLN A 140 5.48 9.22 -21.85
N LYS A 141 6.17 9.98 -21.00
CA LYS A 141 7.62 10.18 -21.11
C LYS A 141 8.45 9.03 -20.56
N PHE A 142 7.99 8.35 -19.50
CA PHE A 142 8.82 7.44 -18.72
C PHE A 142 8.40 5.98 -18.77
N VAL A 143 7.15 5.64 -19.12
CA VAL A 143 6.75 4.23 -19.27
C VAL A 143 7.63 3.54 -20.32
N GLY A 144 8.07 2.32 -20.01
CA GLY A 144 9.00 1.53 -20.82
C GLY A 144 10.48 1.82 -20.57
N LYS A 145 10.82 2.89 -19.83
CA LYS A 145 12.21 3.18 -19.45
C LYS A 145 12.61 2.43 -18.18
N THR A 146 13.92 2.32 -17.97
CA THR A 146 14.51 1.85 -16.72
C THR A 146 15.14 3.01 -15.97
N ILE A 147 14.71 3.25 -14.73
CA ILE A 147 15.25 4.28 -13.84
C ILE A 147 15.69 3.63 -12.54
N ALA A 148 16.94 3.85 -12.13
CA ALA A 148 17.52 3.23 -10.93
C ALA A 148 17.30 1.71 -10.85
N GLY A 149 17.41 1.02 -12.00
CA GLY A 149 17.19 -0.42 -12.13
C GLY A 149 15.72 -0.88 -12.06
N ILE A 150 14.75 0.05 -12.11
CA ILE A 150 13.32 -0.23 -12.08
C ILE A 150 12.72 0.01 -13.46
N SER A 151 12.07 -1.00 -14.03
CA SER A 151 11.24 -0.83 -15.24
C SER A 151 9.99 -0.04 -14.89
N ILE A 152 9.84 1.13 -15.52
CA ILE A 152 8.75 2.05 -15.25
C ILE A 152 7.52 1.65 -16.05
N THR A 153 6.39 1.51 -15.35
CA THR A 153 5.09 1.13 -15.90
C THR A 153 4.02 2.08 -15.39
N GLU A 154 2.89 2.19 -16.10
CA GLU A 154 1.77 3.03 -15.66
C GLU A 154 1.26 2.60 -14.29
N SER A 155 1.06 1.29 -14.07
CA SER A 155 0.59 0.75 -12.79
C SER A 155 1.54 1.07 -11.63
N GLY A 156 2.86 0.99 -11.86
CA GLY A 156 3.86 1.36 -10.87
C GLY A 156 3.80 2.84 -10.53
N ILE A 157 3.66 3.71 -11.55
CA ILE A 157 3.52 5.17 -11.38
C ILE A 157 2.28 5.49 -10.54
N LEU A 158 1.14 4.89 -10.86
CA LEU A 158 -0.12 5.14 -10.15
C LEU A 158 -0.08 4.64 -8.70
N ALA A 159 0.49 3.45 -8.45
CA ALA A 159 0.69 2.95 -7.10
C ALA A 159 1.63 3.85 -6.30
N ALA A 160 2.75 4.29 -6.87
CA ALA A 160 3.68 5.17 -6.18
C ALA A 160 3.07 6.55 -5.90
N ALA A 161 2.16 7.02 -6.75
CA ALA A 161 1.38 8.23 -6.52
C ALA A 161 0.34 8.05 -5.42
N HIS A 162 -0.25 6.86 -5.25
CA HIS A 162 -1.08 6.52 -4.10
C HIS A 162 -0.28 6.61 -2.79
N LEU A 163 0.93 6.05 -2.76
CA LEU A 163 1.81 6.07 -1.59
C LEU A 163 2.23 7.49 -1.19
N GLY A 164 2.84 8.23 -2.12
CA GLY A 164 3.59 9.45 -1.80
C GLY A 164 3.11 10.71 -2.51
N GLY A 165 2.01 10.61 -3.26
CA GLY A 165 1.49 11.69 -4.09
C GLY A 165 2.22 11.83 -5.44
N ALA A 166 1.53 12.41 -6.41
CA ALA A 166 2.05 12.61 -7.76
C ALA A 166 3.35 13.45 -7.79
N GLY A 167 3.46 14.48 -6.95
CA GLY A 167 4.67 15.31 -6.87
C GLY A 167 5.93 14.53 -6.50
N SER A 168 5.81 13.55 -5.60
CA SER A 168 6.94 12.69 -5.19
C SER A 168 7.36 11.75 -6.32
N VAL A 169 6.40 11.27 -7.12
CA VAL A 169 6.66 10.48 -8.33
C VAL A 169 7.39 11.31 -9.38
N LYS A 170 6.93 12.54 -9.66
CA LYS A 170 7.61 13.46 -10.59
C LYS A 170 9.07 13.65 -10.15
N LYS A 171 9.30 14.00 -8.88
CA LYS A 171 10.66 14.17 -8.33
C LYS A 171 11.52 12.92 -8.53
N PHE A 172 10.99 11.72 -8.27
CA PHE A 172 11.73 10.47 -8.50
C PHE A 172 12.10 10.28 -9.98
N LEU A 173 11.14 10.43 -10.90
CA LEU A 173 11.35 10.21 -12.32
C LEU A 173 12.36 11.21 -12.93
N TYR A 174 12.19 12.51 -12.65
CA TYR A 174 13.07 13.55 -13.21
C TYR A 174 14.47 13.56 -12.59
N SER A 175 14.65 13.06 -11.37
CA SER A 175 15.97 12.94 -10.74
C SER A 175 16.70 11.65 -11.12
N GLY A 176 16.16 10.83 -12.02
CA GLY A 176 16.75 9.53 -12.34
C GLY A 176 16.75 8.56 -11.15
N GLY A 177 15.80 8.70 -10.22
CA GLY A 177 15.64 7.85 -9.05
C GLY A 177 16.39 8.31 -7.79
N GLN A 178 16.97 9.51 -7.78
CA GLN A 178 17.72 10.04 -6.63
C GLN A 178 16.84 10.67 -5.54
N SER A 179 15.51 10.74 -5.74
CA SER A 179 14.56 11.25 -4.75
C SER A 179 14.62 10.45 -3.43
N ARG A 180 14.66 11.17 -2.31
CA ARG A 180 14.78 10.61 -0.94
C ARG A 180 13.44 10.43 -0.22
N PHE A 181 12.30 10.53 -0.93
CA PHE A 181 10.98 10.36 -0.32
C PHE A 181 10.85 9.01 0.40
N ARG A 182 10.31 9.05 1.62
CA ARG A 182 9.85 7.89 2.39
C ARG A 182 8.54 8.23 3.11
N ASP A 183 7.62 7.28 3.17
CA ASP A 183 6.41 7.40 4.00
C ASP A 183 6.74 7.23 5.50
N GLY A 184 5.70 7.27 6.35
CA GLY A 184 5.85 7.07 7.80
C GLY A 184 6.42 5.70 8.19
N PHE A 185 6.36 4.71 7.31
CA PHE A 185 6.88 3.35 7.51
C PHE A 185 8.23 3.10 6.79
N GLY A 186 8.84 4.13 6.20
CA GLY A 186 10.12 4.02 5.50
C GLY A 186 10.03 3.53 4.04
N THR A 187 8.84 3.30 3.51
CA THR A 187 8.58 2.88 2.13
C THR A 187 8.90 4.01 1.16
N SER A 188 9.69 3.74 0.11
CA SER A 188 10.04 4.72 -0.92
C SER A 188 9.16 4.63 -2.17
N ILE A 189 9.19 5.69 -3.00
CA ILE A 189 8.57 5.70 -4.34
C ILE A 189 9.08 4.54 -5.20
N GLY A 190 10.39 4.30 -5.20
CA GLY A 190 11.01 3.19 -5.93
C GLY A 190 10.45 1.82 -5.53
N THR A 191 10.16 1.62 -4.23
CA THR A 191 9.55 0.37 -3.77
C THR A 191 8.20 0.12 -4.44
N TYR A 192 7.34 1.14 -4.55
CA TYR A 192 6.01 0.97 -5.17
C TYR A 192 6.08 0.89 -6.69
N LEU A 193 6.95 1.68 -7.34
CA LEU A 193 7.22 1.58 -8.77
C LEU A 193 7.62 0.15 -9.17
N LYS A 194 8.49 -0.48 -8.37
CA LYS A 194 8.95 -1.86 -8.60
C LYS A 194 7.87 -2.89 -8.26
N LYS A 195 7.28 -2.80 -7.07
CA LYS A 195 6.36 -3.83 -6.53
C LYS A 195 5.06 -3.93 -7.32
N PHE A 196 4.53 -2.80 -7.76
CA PHE A 196 3.24 -2.72 -8.45
C PHE A 196 3.38 -2.51 -9.95
N GLY A 197 4.54 -2.87 -10.51
CA GLY A 197 4.78 -2.81 -11.94
C GLY A 197 4.06 -3.90 -12.73
N GLY A 198 3.66 -3.55 -13.95
CA GLY A 198 3.18 -4.48 -14.97
C GLY A 198 1.74 -4.97 -14.79
N PHE A 199 0.90 -4.26 -14.05
CA PHE A 199 -0.55 -4.52 -14.06
C PHE A 199 -1.22 -3.73 -15.19
N ASP A 200 -2.31 -4.29 -15.72
CA ASP A 200 -3.17 -3.64 -16.70
C ASP A 200 -4.05 -2.59 -16.02
N THR A 201 -3.75 -1.33 -16.32
CA THR A 201 -4.47 -0.13 -15.87
C THR A 201 -5.16 0.59 -17.01
N SER A 202 -5.34 -0.06 -18.17
CA SER A 202 -5.99 0.51 -19.36
C SER A 202 -7.40 1.00 -19.08
N LYS A 203 -8.13 0.34 -18.17
CA LYS A 203 -9.50 0.70 -17.75
C LYS A 203 -9.59 1.99 -16.94
N ILE A 204 -8.47 2.53 -16.46
CA ILE A 204 -8.47 3.77 -15.69
C ILE A 204 -8.50 4.95 -16.65
N GLU A 205 -9.62 5.67 -16.67
CA GLU A 205 -9.75 6.94 -17.38
C GLU A 205 -9.14 8.08 -16.57
N ALA A 206 -8.31 8.91 -17.19
CA ALA A 206 -7.75 10.09 -16.55
C ALA A 206 -8.83 11.17 -16.35
N LYS A 207 -9.04 11.63 -15.11
CA LYS A 207 -10.03 12.67 -14.77
C LYS A 207 -9.39 13.74 -13.89
N GLN A 208 -9.59 15.02 -14.21
CA GLN A 208 -8.99 16.13 -13.46
C GLN A 208 -9.61 16.30 -12.07
N ASN A 209 -10.94 16.29 -12.02
CA ASN A 209 -11.73 16.53 -10.82
C ASN A 209 -12.74 15.39 -10.58
N PRO A 210 -12.27 14.14 -10.38
CA PRO A 210 -13.17 13.07 -10.02
C PRO A 210 -13.71 13.34 -8.61
N VAL A 211 -15.04 13.24 -8.49
CA VAL A 211 -15.75 13.27 -7.20
C VAL A 211 -16.35 11.89 -7.00
N VAL A 212 -16.15 11.32 -5.82
CA VAL A 212 -16.81 10.08 -5.46
C VAL A 212 -18.29 10.40 -5.23
N LEU A 213 -19.15 9.95 -6.14
CA LEU A 213 -20.59 10.06 -5.97
C LEU A 213 -21.06 8.85 -5.14
N LEU A 214 -21.81 9.15 -4.08
CA LEU A 214 -22.49 8.16 -3.24
C LEU A 214 -23.50 7.40 -4.10
#